data_AF-A0A5J6L304-F1
#
_entry.id   AF-A0A5J6L304-F1
#
_cell.length_a   1.000
_cell.length_b   1.000
_cell.length_c   1.000
_cell.angle_alpha   90.00
_cell.angle_beta   90.00
_cell.angle_gamma   90.00
#
_symmetry.space_group_name_H-M   'P 1'
#
loop_
_entity.id
_entity.type
_entity.pdbx_description
1 polymer ?
#
loop_
_entity_poly.entity_id
_entity_poly.type
_entity_poly.pdbx_seq_one_letter_code
_entity_poly.pdbx_strand_id
1 'polypeptide(L)'
;MHRHLPQRVRGTQRPGAEYWRDAGVILGWNPSLWDEWPGSYAAVVASVAAGTPFLTQWSVGARKDVEPGTDAWLLRQGGSYGLIGHGTVMTHPYEDVHFADPRRTASFVEVAFDDLVVERDRVPRDVLEVVVPEVAWRFQFRSGNRIAPAPNLRLREVWADAARAPEPPVDPANILDR
;
A
#
# COMPACT_ATOMS: atom_id res chain seq x y z
N MET A 1 11.08 48.54 28.37
CA MET A 1 10.95 47.08 28.50
C MET A 1 10.15 46.55 27.32
N HIS A 2 10.80 46.08 26.25
CA HIS A 2 10.10 45.45 25.11
C HIS A 2 10.43 43.96 25.08
N ARG A 3 9.40 43.13 25.25
CA ARG A 3 9.43 41.66 25.11
C ARG A 3 9.70 41.30 23.65
N HIS A 4 10.77 40.57 23.39
CA HIS A 4 10.94 39.86 22.12
C HIS A 4 9.98 38.67 22.07
N LEU A 5 9.12 38.64 21.06
CA LEU A 5 8.40 37.44 20.63
C LEU A 5 9.37 36.54 19.85
N PRO A 6 9.40 35.22 20.08
CA PRO A 6 10.18 34.32 19.25
C PRO A 6 9.59 34.25 17.84
N GLN A 7 10.46 34.46 16.85
CA GLN A 7 10.14 34.27 15.43
C GLN A 7 9.76 32.81 15.20
N ARG A 8 8.61 32.58 14.54
CA ARG A 8 8.21 31.26 14.06
C ARG A 8 9.28 30.75 13.08
N VAL A 9 9.93 29.65 13.44
CA VAL A 9 10.76 28.87 12.52
C VAL A 9 9.85 28.39 11.40
N ARG A 10 9.99 28.95 10.19
CA ARG A 10 9.43 28.33 8.98
C ARG A 10 10.21 27.03 8.79
N GLY A 11 9.55 25.89 9.02
CA GLY A 11 10.13 24.60 8.69
C GLY A 11 10.48 24.58 7.20
N THR A 12 11.76 24.39 6.89
CA THR A 12 12.21 24.19 5.52
C THR A 12 11.57 22.91 5.00
N GLN A 13 10.58 23.04 4.12
CA GLN A 13 9.96 21.90 3.47
C GLN A 13 11.05 21.17 2.68
N ARG A 14 11.22 19.86 2.92
CA ARG A 14 12.20 19.07 2.16
C ARG A 14 11.72 19.02 0.70
N PRO A 15 12.61 19.17 -0.30
CA PRO A 15 12.24 19.01 -1.71
C PRO A 15 11.60 17.65 -2.04
N GLY A 16 11.83 16.62 -1.22
CA GLY A 16 11.15 15.32 -1.33
C GLY A 16 9.66 15.37 -0.93
N ALA A 17 9.29 16.20 0.04
CA ALA A 17 7.92 16.26 0.58
C ALA A 17 6.89 16.73 -0.45
N GLU A 18 7.26 17.68 -1.32
CA GLU A 18 6.38 18.10 -2.43
C GLU A 18 6.30 17.05 -3.54
N TYR A 19 7.36 16.27 -3.74
CA TYR A 19 7.38 15.18 -4.72
C TYR A 19 6.49 14.02 -4.29
N TRP A 20 6.33 13.76 -2.99
CA TRP A 20 5.47 12.69 -2.48
C TRP A 20 4.08 13.15 -2.05
N ARG A 21 3.82 14.46 -2.04
CA ARG A 21 2.49 15.01 -1.80
C ARG A 21 1.49 14.41 -2.80
N ASP A 22 0.43 13.83 -2.25
CA ASP A 22 -0.66 13.16 -2.98
C ASP A 22 -0.21 12.00 -3.89
N ALA A 23 1.06 11.57 -3.77
CA ALA A 23 1.59 10.42 -4.49
C ALA A 23 1.28 9.11 -3.72
N GLY A 24 1.46 7.99 -4.42
CA GLY A 24 1.38 6.66 -3.84
C GLY A 24 2.67 5.89 -3.99
N VAL A 25 2.85 4.85 -3.19
CA VAL A 25 3.91 3.85 -3.32
C VAL A 25 3.30 2.46 -3.39
N ILE A 26 3.76 1.67 -4.35
CA ILE A 26 3.35 0.28 -4.52
C ILE A 26 4.18 -0.60 -3.59
N LEU A 27 3.50 -1.40 -2.78
CA LEU A 27 4.05 -2.39 -1.88
C LEU A 27 3.68 -3.78 -2.40
N GLY A 28 4.66 -4.55 -2.85
CA GLY A 28 4.42 -5.90 -3.39
C GLY A 28 4.31 -6.94 -2.28
N TRP A 29 3.35 -7.85 -2.41
CA TRP A 29 3.24 -9.06 -1.62
C TRP A 29 3.09 -10.28 -2.53
N ASN A 30 3.94 -11.29 -2.34
CA ASN A 30 3.85 -12.57 -3.01
C ASN A 30 3.84 -13.69 -1.96
N PRO A 31 2.71 -14.36 -1.71
CA PRO A 31 2.61 -15.40 -0.66
C PRO A 31 3.52 -16.60 -0.94
N SER A 32 3.93 -16.84 -2.19
CA SER A 32 4.91 -17.89 -2.50
C SER A 32 6.34 -17.54 -2.10
N LEU A 33 6.62 -16.27 -1.76
CA LEU A 33 7.94 -15.81 -1.33
C LEU A 33 7.97 -15.42 0.15
N TRP A 34 6.88 -14.86 0.66
CA TRP A 34 6.73 -14.46 2.06
C TRP A 34 5.25 -14.36 2.43
N ASP A 35 4.85 -15.02 3.52
CA ASP A 35 3.47 -15.12 4.00
C ASP A 35 3.40 -15.12 5.54
N GLU A 36 4.17 -14.25 6.19
CA GLU A 36 4.30 -14.22 7.66
C GLU A 36 3.31 -13.24 8.32
N TRP A 37 2.10 -13.13 7.78
CA TRP A 37 1.05 -12.34 8.42
C TRP A 37 0.70 -12.95 9.78
N PRO A 38 0.49 -12.15 10.85
CA PRO A 38 0.09 -12.66 12.15
C PRO A 38 -1.21 -13.48 12.08
N GLY A 39 -1.09 -14.78 12.33
CA GLY A 39 -2.19 -15.75 12.18
C GLY A 39 -2.46 -16.11 10.72
N SER A 40 -2.97 -15.17 9.92
CA SER A 40 -3.16 -15.30 8.47
C SER A 40 -3.49 -13.95 7.84
N TYR A 41 -3.31 -13.82 6.52
CA TYR A 41 -3.77 -12.61 5.81
C TYR A 41 -5.27 -12.34 6.04
N ALA A 42 -6.12 -13.37 6.01
CA ALA A 42 -7.56 -13.23 6.24
C ALA A 42 -7.90 -12.73 7.67
N ALA A 43 -7.13 -13.14 8.68
CA ALA A 43 -7.30 -12.65 10.05
C ALA A 43 -6.93 -11.16 10.16
N VAL A 44 -5.86 -10.74 9.48
CA VAL A 44 -5.47 -9.33 9.40
C VAL A 44 -6.53 -8.50 8.67
N VAL A 45 -7.05 -8.98 7.54
CA VAL A 45 -8.18 -8.35 6.83
C VAL A 45 -9.38 -8.14 7.77
N ALA A 46 -9.78 -9.17 8.51
CA ALA A 46 -10.89 -9.08 9.45
C ALA A 46 -10.64 -8.06 10.59
N SER A 47 -9.41 -7.99 11.09
CA SER A 47 -9.00 -7.01 12.11
C SER A 47 -9.07 -5.57 11.57
N VAL A 48 -8.60 -5.34 10.35
CA VAL A 48 -8.65 -4.04 9.68
C VAL A 48 -10.09 -3.63 9.40
N ALA A 49 -10.92 -4.54 8.89
CA ALA A 49 -12.35 -4.31 8.68
C ALA A 49 -13.12 -3.98 9.99
N ALA A 50 -12.64 -4.49 11.13
CA ALA A 50 -13.17 -4.15 12.45
C ALA A 50 -12.70 -2.77 12.97
N GLY A 51 -11.93 -2.02 12.19
CA GLY A 51 -11.50 -0.65 12.48
C GLY A 51 -10.15 -0.54 13.19
N THR A 52 -9.34 -1.61 13.21
CA THR A 52 -7.99 -1.58 13.77
C THR A 52 -6.95 -1.61 12.64
N PRO A 53 -6.27 -0.49 12.32
CA PRO A 53 -5.22 -0.50 11.31
C PRO A 53 -4.12 -1.50 11.65
N PHE A 54 -3.60 -2.19 10.64
CA PHE A 54 -2.49 -3.12 10.80
C PHE A 54 -1.16 -2.39 10.57
N LEU A 55 -0.43 -2.14 11.66
CA LEU A 55 0.89 -1.53 11.64
C LEU A 55 1.95 -2.60 11.38
N THR A 56 2.78 -2.40 10.35
CA THR A 56 3.84 -3.32 10.01
C THR A 56 4.99 -2.65 9.26
N GLN A 57 6.18 -3.25 9.36
CA GLN A 57 7.34 -2.90 8.56
C GLN A 57 7.17 -3.44 7.13
N TRP A 58 7.42 -2.60 6.11
CA TRP A 58 7.39 -3.03 4.72
C TRP A 58 8.60 -2.52 3.94
N SER A 59 9.18 -3.39 3.10
CA SER A 59 10.29 -2.96 2.25
C SER A 59 9.80 -2.03 1.15
N VAL A 60 10.50 -0.92 0.93
CA VAL A 60 10.33 -0.01 -0.23
C VAL A 60 11.46 -0.19 -1.24
N GLY A 61 12.12 -1.36 -1.21
CA GLY A 61 13.23 -1.71 -2.09
C GLY A 61 14.41 -0.77 -1.90
N ALA A 62 14.83 -0.13 -3.00
CA ALA A 62 15.95 0.81 -3.01
C ALA A 62 15.54 2.26 -2.76
N ARG A 63 14.25 2.56 -2.54
CA ARG A 63 13.79 3.93 -2.28
C ARG A 63 14.29 4.45 -0.94
N LYS A 64 14.69 5.72 -0.90
CA LYS A 64 15.24 6.41 0.28
C LYS A 64 14.50 7.71 0.60
N ASP A 65 13.51 8.05 -0.22
CA ASP A 65 12.88 9.37 -0.26
C ASP A 65 11.37 9.33 -0.05
N VAL A 66 10.76 8.15 0.19
CA VAL A 66 9.33 8.05 0.52
C VAL A 66 9.04 8.88 1.77
N GLU A 67 7.94 9.64 1.76
CA GLU A 67 7.63 10.55 2.87
C GLU A 67 6.45 10.01 3.69
N PRO A 68 6.43 10.23 5.01
CA PRO A 68 5.24 9.97 5.82
C PRO A 68 3.98 10.66 5.25
N GLY A 69 2.85 9.97 5.29
CA GLY A 69 1.59 10.43 4.69
C GLY A 69 1.41 10.07 3.20
N THR A 70 2.40 9.42 2.57
CA THR A 70 2.25 8.82 1.23
C THR A 70 1.29 7.64 1.29
N ASP A 71 0.42 7.48 0.30
CA ASP A 71 -0.45 6.30 0.21
C ASP A 71 0.38 5.04 -0.04
N ALA A 72 0.08 3.99 0.70
CA ALA A 72 0.68 2.68 0.56
C ALA A 72 -0.31 1.72 -0.09
N TRP A 73 -0.02 1.30 -1.32
CA TRP A 73 -0.88 0.42 -2.11
C TRP A 73 -0.36 -1.01 -2.10
N LEU A 74 -1.09 -1.93 -1.46
CA LEU A 74 -0.70 -3.33 -1.36
C LEU A 74 -1.10 -4.11 -2.60
N LEU A 75 -0.10 -4.62 -3.32
CA LEU A 75 -0.24 -5.31 -4.59
C LEU A 75 0.07 -6.80 -4.43
N ARG A 76 -0.94 -7.65 -4.64
CA ARG A 76 -0.81 -9.10 -4.68
C ARG A 76 -0.09 -9.53 -5.97
N GLN A 77 0.95 -10.35 -5.85
CA GLN A 77 1.79 -10.87 -6.94
C GLN A 77 1.82 -12.42 -6.94
N GLY A 78 2.33 -13.04 -8.02
CA GLY A 78 2.55 -14.50 -8.08
C GLY A 78 1.29 -15.37 -8.25
N GLY A 79 0.35 -14.98 -9.11
CA GLY A 79 -0.95 -15.68 -9.28
C GLY A 79 -2.11 -14.68 -9.46
N SER A 80 -3.06 -14.65 -8.53
CA SER A 80 -4.18 -13.68 -8.41
C SER A 80 -3.72 -12.22 -8.30
N TYR A 81 -3.10 -11.73 -9.36
CA TYR A 81 -2.52 -10.40 -9.42
C TYR A 81 -3.62 -9.33 -9.30
N GLY A 82 -3.40 -8.35 -8.42
CA GLY A 82 -4.33 -7.25 -8.23
C GLY A 82 -4.05 -6.47 -6.95
N LEU A 83 -4.67 -5.30 -6.84
CA LEU A 83 -4.58 -4.46 -5.65
C LEU A 83 -5.51 -5.02 -4.56
N ILE A 84 -4.99 -5.18 -3.35
CA ILE A 84 -5.68 -5.83 -2.22
C ILE A 84 -5.68 -4.99 -0.95
N GLY A 85 -5.12 -3.77 -1.01
CA GLY A 85 -5.09 -2.94 0.18
C GLY A 85 -4.62 -1.53 -0.05
N HIS A 86 -5.03 -0.69 0.89
CA HIS A 86 -4.60 0.67 1.10
C HIS A 86 -4.08 0.85 2.54
N GLY A 87 -3.16 1.77 2.69
CA GLY A 87 -2.64 2.20 3.97
C GLY A 87 -1.88 3.51 3.84
N THR A 88 -1.27 3.93 4.93
CA THR A 88 -0.47 5.15 4.99
C THR A 88 0.95 4.86 5.45
N VAL A 89 1.95 5.43 4.75
CA VAL A 89 3.35 5.40 5.21
C VAL A 89 3.49 6.26 6.46
N MET A 90 4.05 5.69 7.53
CA MET A 90 4.13 6.34 8.85
C MET A 90 5.52 6.91 9.15
N THR A 91 6.56 6.38 8.52
CA THR A 91 7.96 6.78 8.76
C THR A 91 8.68 7.14 7.47
N HIS A 92 9.76 7.89 7.59
CA HIS A 92 10.74 7.97 6.51
C HIS A 92 11.43 6.60 6.34
N PRO A 93 11.99 6.31 5.16
CA PRO A 93 12.79 5.12 4.94
C PRO A 93 13.95 5.01 5.93
N TYR A 94 14.08 3.84 6.53
CA TYR A 94 15.21 3.46 7.34
C TYR A 94 15.82 2.16 6.81
N GLU A 95 17.06 1.88 7.18
CA GLU A 95 17.74 0.64 6.78
C GLU A 95 17.58 -0.41 7.86
N ASP A 96 17.25 -1.62 7.43
CA ASP A 96 17.20 -2.80 8.29
C ASP A 96 17.73 -4.01 7.51
N VAL A 97 17.92 -5.12 8.21
CA VAL A 97 18.39 -6.38 7.64
C VAL A 97 17.39 -6.88 6.60
N HIS A 98 17.89 -7.30 5.44
CA HIS A 98 17.05 -7.81 4.36
C HIS A 98 16.42 -9.14 4.76
N PHE A 99 15.09 -9.27 4.62
CA PHE A 99 14.32 -10.45 5.05
C PHE A 99 14.87 -11.79 4.52
N ALA A 100 15.34 -11.82 3.26
CA ALA A 100 15.90 -13.03 2.64
C ALA A 100 17.41 -13.25 2.80
N ASP A 101 18.19 -12.25 3.22
CA ASP A 101 19.66 -12.36 3.31
C ASP A 101 20.20 -11.49 4.45
N PRO A 102 20.64 -12.09 5.57
CA PRO A 102 21.10 -11.35 6.73
C PRO A 102 22.41 -10.57 6.50
N ARG A 103 23.08 -10.77 5.36
CA ARG A 103 24.28 -10.03 4.97
C ARG A 103 23.97 -8.77 4.17
N ARG A 104 22.70 -8.53 3.84
CA ARG A 104 22.25 -7.39 3.05
C ARG A 104 21.34 -6.52 3.89
N THR A 105 21.35 -5.22 3.61
CA THR A 105 20.34 -4.30 4.12
C THR A 105 19.34 -3.97 3.01
N ALA A 106 18.11 -3.67 3.42
CA ALA A 106 17.08 -3.11 2.55
C ALA A 106 16.50 -1.84 3.19
N SER A 107 15.83 -1.02 2.38
CA SER A 107 15.08 0.10 2.93
C SER A 107 13.66 -0.32 3.27
N PHE A 108 13.22 0.10 4.46
CA PHE A 108 11.92 -0.18 5.01
C PHE A 108 11.23 1.10 5.48
N VAL A 109 9.91 1.04 5.57
CA VAL A 109 9.06 2.03 6.22
C VAL A 109 8.06 1.31 7.12
N GLU A 110 7.57 1.98 8.15
CA GLU A 110 6.35 1.54 8.83
C GLU A 110 5.13 1.96 8.00
N VAL A 111 4.18 1.05 7.87
CA VAL A 111 2.91 1.25 7.15
C VAL A 111 1.77 0.91 8.09
N ALA A 112 0.76 1.77 8.14
CA ALA A 112 -0.52 1.44 8.75
C ALA A 112 -1.52 1.10 7.64
N PHE A 113 -1.79 -0.19 7.43
CA PHE A 113 -2.86 -0.62 6.52
C PHE A 113 -4.21 -0.36 7.18
N ASP A 114 -5.01 0.48 6.55
CA ASP A 114 -6.30 0.93 7.05
C ASP A 114 -7.49 0.34 6.28
N ASP A 115 -7.23 -0.25 5.11
CA ASP A 115 -8.23 -0.95 4.31
C ASP A 115 -7.57 -2.12 3.57
N LEU A 116 -8.09 -3.33 3.74
CA LEU A 116 -7.58 -4.56 3.13
C LEU A 116 -8.77 -5.42 2.70
N VAL A 117 -8.61 -6.12 1.57
CA VAL A 117 -9.63 -7.06 1.06
C VAL A 117 -9.04 -8.44 0.81
N VAL A 118 -9.84 -9.49 0.93
CA VAL A 118 -9.40 -10.84 0.57
C VAL A 118 -9.07 -10.92 -0.93
N GLU A 119 -8.21 -11.85 -1.33
CA GLU A 119 -7.71 -11.95 -2.73
C GLU A 119 -8.82 -12.04 -3.79
N ARG A 120 -10.00 -12.59 -3.45
CA ARG A 120 -11.14 -12.68 -4.35
C ARG A 120 -11.75 -11.31 -4.70
N ASP A 121 -11.65 -10.34 -3.79
CA ASP A 121 -12.24 -9.00 -3.89
C ASP A 121 -11.21 -7.96 -4.33
N ARG A 122 -10.02 -8.40 -4.73
CA ARG A 122 -8.95 -7.55 -5.26
C ARG A 122 -9.43 -6.74 -6.46
N VAL A 123 -8.89 -5.54 -6.65
CA VAL A 123 -9.02 -4.84 -7.93
C VAL A 123 -8.10 -5.55 -8.94
N PRO A 124 -8.65 -6.19 -9.98
CA PRO A 124 -7.85 -7.01 -10.88
C PRO A 124 -7.02 -6.14 -11.83
N ARG A 125 -5.92 -6.73 -12.35
CA ARG A 125 -4.95 -6.01 -13.18
C ARG A 125 -5.56 -5.33 -14.40
N ASP A 126 -6.48 -6.00 -15.07
CA ASP A 126 -7.15 -5.50 -16.27
C ASP A 126 -7.94 -4.23 -15.98
N VAL A 127 -8.62 -4.14 -14.83
CA VAL A 127 -9.25 -2.89 -14.36
C VAL A 127 -8.18 -1.81 -14.10
N LEU A 128 -7.10 -2.15 -13.41
CA LEU A 128 -6.01 -1.21 -13.12
C LEU A 128 -5.34 -0.65 -14.39
N GLU A 129 -5.12 -1.49 -15.40
CA GLU A 129 -4.55 -1.11 -16.69
C GLU A 129 -5.47 -0.18 -17.51
N VAL A 130 -6.77 -0.26 -17.30
CA VAL A 130 -7.76 0.62 -17.94
C VAL A 130 -7.86 1.96 -17.22
N VAL A 131 -7.99 1.96 -15.89
CA VAL A 131 -8.30 3.18 -15.14
C VAL A 131 -7.05 3.99 -14.77
N VAL A 132 -5.93 3.30 -14.54
CA VAL A 132 -4.63 3.90 -14.17
C VAL A 132 -3.53 3.39 -15.12
N PRO A 133 -3.63 3.69 -16.43
CA PRO A 133 -2.71 3.18 -17.46
C PRO A 133 -1.28 3.71 -17.33
N GLU A 134 -1.08 4.81 -16.61
CA GLU A 134 0.25 5.41 -16.41
C GLU A 134 1.15 4.56 -15.51
N VAL A 135 0.55 3.68 -14.71
CA VAL A 135 1.30 2.71 -13.92
C VAL A 135 1.52 1.47 -14.77
N ALA A 136 2.78 1.08 -14.94
CA ALA A 136 3.15 -0.09 -15.71
C ALA A 136 2.90 -1.39 -14.90
N TRP A 137 1.62 -1.73 -14.67
CA TRP A 137 1.19 -2.81 -13.76
C TRP A 137 1.90 -4.14 -14.04
N ARG A 138 2.02 -4.54 -15.31
CA ARG A 138 2.74 -5.78 -15.70
C ARG A 138 4.19 -5.88 -15.20
N PHE A 139 4.81 -4.77 -14.83
CA PHE A 139 6.22 -4.68 -14.44
C PHE A 139 6.44 -4.34 -12.97
N GLN A 140 5.37 -4.34 -12.16
CA GLN A 140 5.46 -4.10 -10.72
C GLN A 140 5.86 -5.40 -10.01
N PHE A 141 7.15 -5.74 -10.05
CA PHE A 141 7.71 -6.95 -9.43
C PHE A 141 8.37 -6.70 -8.07
N ARG A 142 8.54 -5.43 -7.69
CA ARG A 142 9.22 -5.01 -6.46
C ARG A 142 8.43 -3.87 -5.83
N SER A 143 8.52 -3.76 -4.51
CA SER A 143 8.00 -2.62 -3.77
C SER A 143 8.80 -1.33 -4.04
N GLY A 144 8.19 -0.19 -3.72
CA GLY A 144 8.83 1.12 -3.78
C GLY A 144 8.58 1.89 -5.07
N ASN A 145 7.81 1.34 -6.02
CA ASN A 145 7.47 2.08 -7.23
C ASN A 145 6.47 3.19 -6.92
N ARG A 146 6.79 4.41 -7.35
CA ARG A 146 5.97 5.60 -7.13
C ARG A 146 4.84 5.67 -8.13
N ILE A 147 3.66 6.02 -7.63
CA ILE A 147 2.49 6.46 -8.40
C ILE A 147 2.43 7.99 -8.30
N ALA A 148 2.42 8.68 -9.43
CA ALA A 148 2.31 10.13 -9.45
C ALA A 148 0.93 10.62 -8.94
N PRO A 149 0.78 11.90 -8.55
CA PRO A 149 -0.45 12.36 -7.90
C PRO A 149 -1.75 12.16 -8.69
N ALA A 150 -1.74 12.49 -9.99
CA ALA A 150 -2.91 12.32 -10.85
C ALA A 150 -3.37 10.85 -10.99
N PRO A 151 -2.48 9.87 -11.31
CA PRO A 151 -2.87 8.47 -11.29
C PRO A 151 -3.20 7.95 -9.89
N ASN A 152 -2.59 8.49 -8.83
CA ASN A 152 -2.87 8.09 -7.46
C ASN A 152 -4.29 8.51 -7.03
N LEU A 153 -4.74 9.70 -7.42
CA LEU A 153 -6.11 10.14 -7.19
C LEU A 153 -7.13 9.19 -7.83
N ARG A 154 -6.92 8.80 -9.10
CA ARG A 154 -7.77 7.81 -9.77
C ARG A 154 -7.72 6.44 -9.11
N LEU A 155 -6.57 6.04 -8.57
CA LEU A 155 -6.45 4.79 -7.84
C LEU A 155 -7.29 4.81 -6.55
N ARG A 156 -7.31 5.93 -5.82
CA ARG A 156 -8.20 6.12 -4.66
C ARG A 156 -9.67 6.00 -5.03
N GLU A 157 -10.08 6.57 -6.17
CA GLU A 157 -11.46 6.49 -6.67
C GLU A 157 -11.85 5.04 -6.97
N VAL A 158 -11.03 4.32 -7.76
CA VAL A 158 -11.27 2.90 -8.08
C VAL A 158 -11.30 2.03 -6.84
N TRP A 159 -10.37 2.25 -5.91
CA TRP A 159 -10.32 1.50 -4.66
C TRP A 159 -11.58 1.75 -3.81
N ALA A 160 -12.01 3.01 -3.68
CA ALA A 160 -13.20 3.38 -2.93
C ALA A 160 -14.49 2.80 -3.54
N ASP A 161 -14.56 2.65 -4.87
CA ASP A 161 -15.69 2.02 -5.55
C ASP A 161 -15.68 0.50 -5.38
N ALA A 162 -14.51 -0.14 -5.53
CA ALA A 162 -14.37 -1.60 -5.37
C ALA A 162 -14.65 -2.06 -3.94
N ALA A 163 -14.13 -1.33 -2.93
CA ALA A 163 -14.35 -1.63 -1.52
C ALA A 163 -15.82 -1.46 -1.07
N ARG A 164 -16.65 -0.75 -1.86
CA ARG A 164 -18.08 -0.55 -1.60
C ARG A 164 -19.00 -1.43 -2.43
N ALA A 165 -18.46 -2.19 -3.39
CA ALA A 165 -19.27 -3.08 -4.21
C ALA A 165 -19.82 -4.23 -3.33
N PRO A 166 -21.15 -4.46 -3.31
CA PRO A 166 -21.71 -5.61 -2.61
C PRO A 166 -21.17 -6.91 -3.24
N GLU A 167 -20.98 -7.97 -2.44
CA GLU A 167 -20.64 -9.29 -2.97
C GLU A 167 -21.58 -9.63 -4.15
N PRO A 168 -21.06 -10.11 -5.30
CA PRO A 168 -21.93 -10.59 -6.36
C PRO A 168 -22.85 -11.67 -5.79
N PRO A 169 -24.15 -11.66 -6.12
CA PRO A 169 -25.10 -12.62 -5.56
C PRO A 169 -24.59 -14.04 -5.78
N VAL A 170 -24.49 -14.81 -4.69
CA VAL A 170 -24.17 -16.23 -4.76
C VAL A 170 -25.25 -16.90 -5.60
N ASP A 171 -24.86 -17.46 -6.75
CA ASP A 171 -25.79 -18.21 -7.59
C ASP A 171 -26.24 -19.47 -6.84
N PRO A 172 -27.54 -19.61 -6.49
CA PRO A 172 -28.04 -20.80 -5.81
C PRO A 172 -27.85 -22.09 -6.62
N ALA A 173 -27.57 -22.00 -7.94
CA ALA A 173 -27.22 -23.16 -8.76
C ALA A 173 -25.87 -23.80 -8.40
N ASN A 174 -24.97 -23.07 -7.71
CA ASN A 174 -23.62 -23.55 -7.37
C ASN A 174 -23.51 -24.14 -5.94
N ILE A 175 -24.64 -24.25 -5.22
CA ILE A 175 -24.71 -24.74 -3.83
C ILE A 175 -25.00 -26.25 -3.76
N LEU A 176 -25.42 -26.89 -4.86
CA LEU A 176 -25.91 -28.28 -4.85
C LEU A 176 -24.87 -29.37 -5.19
N ASP A 177 -23.58 -29.04 -5.28
CA ASP A 177 -22.52 -30.00 -5.66
C ASP A 177 -21.44 -30.22 -4.58
N ARG A 178 -21.79 -30.18 -3.29
CA ARG A 178 -20.90 -30.57 -2.18
C ARG A 178 -21.51 -31.63 -1.27
#